data_AF-A0A7W2ER27-F1
#
_entry.id   AF-A0A7W2ER27-F1
#
_cell.length_a   1.000
_cell.length_b   1.000
_cell.length_c   1.000
_cell.angle_alpha   90.00
_cell.angle_beta   90.00
_cell.angle_gamma   90.00
#
_symmetry.space_group_name_H-M   'P 1'
#
loop_
_entity.id
_entity.type
_entity.pdbx_description
1 polymer ?
#
loop_
_entity_poly.entity_id
_entity_poly.type
_entity_poly.pdbx_seq_one_letter_code
_entity_poly.pdbx_strand_id
1 'polypeptide(L)'
;MKKLMSILAVSAAFAGTAIAQTPTTPPFAPVTQDIQAATPKSAYVQDARGVIARDPFGLCWRTGYWTPADAVPGCDLPICVEPEKLENGKCVAPPPPPPAAPAPAPAPAPAPAPAPVPTAQKVSFAADAFFDFDKAVLKPEGKAKLDDLTSKLGSINLEVIIAVGHTDSVGTDAYNQKLSIRRAEAVKAYIISKGVEANRVYTEGKGEKQPVADNKTAAGRAKNRRVEIEVVGTSK
;
A
#
# COMPACT_ATOMS: atom_id res chain seq x y z
N MET A 1 -46.59 49.73 9.60
CA MET A 1 -46.50 50.88 8.66
C MET A 1 -46.08 52.10 9.45
N LYS A 2 -45.13 52.92 8.92
CA LYS A 2 -44.50 54.08 9.60
C LYS A 2 -43.66 53.64 10.81
N LYS A 3 -42.46 54.14 11.12
CA LYS A 3 -41.70 55.38 10.90
C LYS A 3 -40.33 55.04 11.63
N LEU A 4 -39.15 55.59 11.38
CA LEU A 4 -38.72 56.96 11.65
C LEU A 4 -37.16 56.99 11.62
N MET A 5 -36.57 58.09 11.11
CA MET A 5 -35.33 58.77 11.55
C MET A 5 -33.98 58.02 11.50
N SER A 6 -32.94 58.42 10.74
CA SER A 6 -32.38 59.73 10.37
C SER A 6 -31.69 60.50 11.53
N ILE A 7 -30.41 60.84 11.31
CA ILE A 7 -29.74 62.15 11.58
C ILE A 7 -28.76 62.32 12.77
N LEU A 8 -27.51 62.64 12.37
CA LEU A 8 -26.50 63.62 12.84
C LEU A 8 -26.04 63.70 14.31
N ALA A 9 -24.70 63.74 14.48
CA ALA A 9 -23.92 64.91 14.97
C ALA A 9 -22.41 64.58 14.81
N VAL A 10 -21.58 65.27 14.01
CA VAL A 10 -21.11 66.68 14.02
C VAL A 10 -19.93 66.94 14.98
N SER A 11 -18.89 67.55 14.42
CA SER A 11 -17.76 68.30 15.01
C SER A 11 -16.61 67.49 15.65
N ALA A 12 -15.40 67.41 15.09
CA ALA A 12 -14.44 68.44 14.65
C ALA A 12 -13.83 69.26 15.80
N ALA A 13 -12.54 69.02 16.06
CA ALA A 13 -11.63 70.04 16.58
C ALA A 13 -10.20 69.71 16.14
N PHE A 14 -9.70 70.53 15.22
CA PHE A 14 -8.30 70.63 14.85
C PHE A 14 -7.49 71.22 16.02
N ALA A 15 -6.29 70.70 16.24
CA ALA A 15 -5.18 71.48 16.74
C ALA A 15 -3.88 70.86 16.18
N GLY A 16 -3.29 71.54 15.21
CA GLY A 16 -2.02 71.16 14.63
C GLY A 16 -0.86 71.38 15.60
N THR A 17 0.19 70.57 15.46
CA THR A 17 1.53 70.92 15.90
C THR A 17 2.54 70.25 14.97
N ALA A 18 3.57 71.02 14.60
CA ALA A 18 4.56 70.69 13.58
C ALA A 18 5.37 69.41 13.89
N ILE A 19 5.70 68.66 12.84
CA ILE A 19 6.76 67.65 12.88
C ILE A 19 7.75 67.96 11.76
N ALA A 20 9.01 68.07 12.14
CA ALA A 20 10.16 68.23 11.27
C ALA A 20 10.15 67.17 10.16
N GLN A 21 10.26 67.63 8.90
CA GLN A 21 10.56 66.75 7.79
C GLN A 21 12.04 66.40 7.85
N THR A 22 12.35 65.21 8.35
CA THR A 22 13.66 64.59 8.15
C THR A 22 13.84 64.31 6.65
N PRO A 23 15.03 64.54 6.09
CA PRO A 23 15.31 64.18 4.71
C PRO A 23 15.22 62.66 4.57
N THR A 24 14.32 62.22 3.71
CA THR A 24 14.13 60.82 3.34
C THR A 24 15.41 60.30 2.68
N THR A 25 16.23 59.58 3.43
CA THR A 25 17.21 58.65 2.88
C THR A 25 16.49 57.61 2.02
N PRO A 26 16.91 57.35 0.77
CA PRO A 26 16.35 56.28 -0.04
C PRO A 26 16.55 54.90 0.63
N PRO A 27 15.60 53.96 0.50
CA PRO A 27 15.55 52.73 1.29
C PRO A 27 16.53 51.63 0.88
N PHE A 28 17.52 51.91 0.03
CA PHE A 28 18.46 50.89 -0.44
C PHE A 28 19.85 51.16 0.13
N ALA A 29 20.16 50.50 1.24
CA ALA A 29 21.55 50.30 1.64
C ALA A 29 22.25 49.48 0.55
N PRO A 30 23.46 49.86 0.08
CA PRO A 30 24.18 49.05 -0.89
C PRO A 30 24.57 47.71 -0.26
N VAL A 31 24.20 46.61 -0.90
CA VAL A 31 24.64 45.26 -0.54
C VAL A 31 26.10 45.14 -0.99
N THR A 32 27.02 45.53 -0.11
CA THR A 32 28.48 45.70 -0.35
C THR A 32 29.28 44.40 -0.43
N GLN A 33 28.62 43.23 -0.43
CA GLN A 33 29.33 41.96 -0.51
C GLN A 33 29.39 41.46 -1.95
N ASP A 34 30.61 41.29 -2.46
CA ASP A 34 30.91 40.63 -3.72
C ASP A 34 30.37 39.19 -3.68
N ILE A 35 29.63 38.79 -4.73
CA ILE A 35 29.13 37.41 -4.88
C ILE A 35 30.05 36.71 -5.88
N GLN A 36 30.72 35.66 -5.41
CA GLN A 36 31.54 34.81 -6.26
C GLN A 36 30.64 33.82 -7.01
N ALA A 37 30.83 33.71 -8.32
CA ALA A 37 30.16 32.68 -9.10
C ALA A 37 31.03 31.43 -9.31
N ALA A 38 30.40 30.33 -9.71
CA ALA A 38 31.11 29.11 -10.10
C ALA A 38 31.98 29.39 -11.34
N THR A 39 33.27 29.07 -11.27
CA THR A 39 34.23 29.18 -12.37
C THR A 39 34.57 27.79 -12.92
N PRO A 40 34.76 27.60 -14.25
CA PRO A 40 34.85 28.61 -15.31
C PRO A 40 33.52 28.87 -16.06
N LYS A 41 32.42 28.22 -15.68
CA LYS A 41 31.12 28.39 -16.33
C LYS A 41 30.14 29.00 -15.33
N SER A 42 29.64 30.18 -15.67
CA SER A 42 28.58 30.83 -14.91
C SER A 42 27.52 31.37 -15.84
N ALA A 43 26.28 31.29 -15.36
CA ALA A 43 25.13 31.91 -15.98
C ALA A 43 25.14 33.44 -15.83
N TYR A 44 26.08 34.03 -15.07
CA TYR A 44 26.26 35.48 -14.91
C TYR A 44 27.58 35.96 -15.49
N VAL A 45 27.61 37.23 -15.88
CA VAL A 45 28.82 37.92 -16.31
C VAL A 45 29.72 38.10 -15.09
N GLN A 46 30.99 37.72 -15.23
CA GLN A 46 32.00 37.82 -14.18
C GLN A 46 33.11 38.79 -14.56
N ASP A 47 33.75 39.39 -13.56
CA ASP A 47 35.03 40.06 -13.74
C ASP A 47 36.20 39.06 -13.72
N ALA A 48 37.43 39.55 -13.90
CA ALA A 48 38.64 38.72 -13.93
C ALA A 48 38.94 38.01 -12.58
N ARG A 49 38.25 38.37 -11.49
CA ARG A 49 38.37 37.77 -10.16
C ARG A 49 37.29 36.71 -9.91
N GLY A 50 36.38 36.49 -10.86
CA GLY A 50 35.25 35.55 -10.74
C GLY A 50 34.05 36.11 -9.96
N VAL A 51 34.03 37.42 -9.71
CA VAL A 51 32.93 38.12 -9.03
C VAL A 51 31.85 38.46 -10.05
N ILE A 52 30.59 38.25 -9.69
CA ILE A 52 29.44 38.58 -10.55
C ILE A 52 29.34 40.09 -10.75
N ALA A 53 29.34 40.53 -12.00
CA ALA A 53 29.17 41.93 -12.37
C ALA A 53 27.75 42.42 -12.04
N ARG A 54 27.64 43.64 -11.49
CA ARG A 54 26.37 44.29 -11.14
C ARG A 54 26.21 45.63 -11.83
N ASP A 55 24.97 46.06 -12.03
CA ASP A 55 24.66 47.41 -12.49
C ASP A 55 24.69 48.44 -11.33
N PRO A 56 24.58 49.75 -11.63
CA PRO A 56 24.55 50.79 -10.59
C PRO A 56 23.36 50.70 -9.62
N PHE A 57 22.33 49.91 -9.94
CA PHE A 57 21.15 49.67 -9.09
C PHE A 57 21.30 48.39 -8.25
N GLY A 58 22.43 47.69 -8.36
CA GLY A 58 22.76 46.49 -7.58
C GLY A 58 22.23 45.18 -8.17
N LEU A 59 21.73 45.17 -9.41
CA LEU A 59 21.24 43.98 -10.09
C LEU A 59 22.39 43.24 -10.79
N CYS A 60 22.41 41.91 -10.71
CA CYS A 60 23.47 41.10 -11.33
C CYS A 60 23.23 40.87 -12.83
N TRP A 61 24.29 40.98 -13.63
CA TRP A 61 24.23 40.79 -15.08
C TRP A 61 24.19 39.32 -15.44
N ARG A 62 23.08 38.87 -16.02
CA ARG A 62 22.90 37.51 -16.54
C ARG A 62 23.47 37.39 -17.97
N THR A 63 23.95 36.21 -18.32
CA THR A 63 24.37 35.87 -19.69
C THR A 63 23.17 35.37 -20.51
N GLY A 64 23.32 35.27 -21.84
CA GLY A 64 22.26 34.76 -22.73
C GLY A 64 21.92 33.27 -22.56
N TYR A 65 22.69 32.53 -21.77
CA TYR A 65 22.46 31.10 -21.48
C TYR A 65 21.87 30.86 -20.09
N TRP A 66 21.54 31.93 -19.36
CA TRP A 66 21.03 31.82 -18.01
C TRP A 66 19.66 31.14 -17.96
N THR A 67 19.46 30.25 -16.99
CA THR A 67 18.17 29.65 -16.67
C THR A 67 17.77 29.94 -15.22
N PRO A 68 16.47 29.86 -14.86
CA PRO A 68 16.02 30.03 -13.48
C PRO A 68 16.70 29.09 -12.46
N ALA A 69 17.15 27.92 -12.90
CA ALA A 69 17.87 26.98 -12.05
C ALA A 69 19.27 27.47 -11.64
N ASP A 70 19.84 28.43 -12.37
CA ASP A 70 21.16 29.01 -12.10
C ASP A 70 21.10 30.20 -11.13
N ALA A 71 19.93 30.51 -10.56
CA ALA A 71 19.73 31.65 -9.67
C ALA A 71 20.63 31.59 -8.42
N VAL A 72 21.45 32.62 -8.21
CA VAL A 72 22.34 32.71 -7.04
C VAL A 72 21.75 33.65 -5.98
N PRO A 73 21.71 33.25 -4.70
CA PRO A 73 21.26 34.10 -3.61
C PRO A 73 22.02 35.44 -3.59
N GLY A 74 21.28 36.54 -3.58
CA GLY A 74 21.83 37.91 -3.56
C GLY A 74 22.00 38.55 -4.94
N CYS A 75 21.93 37.79 -6.02
CA CYS A 75 21.85 38.31 -7.39
C CYS A 75 20.44 38.28 -7.94
N ASP A 76 19.72 37.22 -7.62
CA ASP A 76 18.31 37.07 -7.92
C ASP A 76 17.54 36.91 -6.62
N LEU A 77 16.32 37.46 -6.58
CA LEU A 77 15.32 37.00 -5.62
C LEU A 77 15.22 35.49 -5.79
N PRO A 78 15.16 34.67 -4.72
CA PRO A 78 15.19 33.22 -4.89
C PRO A 78 14.04 32.81 -5.79
N ILE A 79 14.36 32.38 -7.00
CA ILE A 79 13.38 31.96 -7.99
C ILE A 79 13.08 30.53 -7.63
N CYS A 80 12.08 30.36 -6.77
CA CYS A 80 11.65 29.04 -6.39
C CYS A 80 11.00 28.41 -7.62
N VAL A 81 11.57 27.30 -8.07
CA VAL A 81 11.03 26.53 -9.18
C VAL A 81 9.80 25.81 -8.65
N GLU A 82 8.69 25.84 -9.39
CA GLU A 82 7.48 25.13 -8.96
C GLU A 82 7.81 23.68 -8.58
N PRO A 83 7.27 23.18 -7.45
CA PRO A 83 6.20 23.78 -6.63
C PRO A 83 6.68 24.68 -5.47
N GLU A 84 7.98 24.94 -5.34
CA GLU A 84 8.54 25.71 -4.22
C GLU A 84 8.16 27.19 -4.32
N LYS A 85 7.92 27.85 -3.18
CA LYS A 85 7.54 29.27 -3.12
C LYS A 85 8.52 30.08 -2.29
N LEU A 86 8.70 31.34 -2.66
CA LEU A 86 9.55 32.27 -1.93
C LEU A 86 8.81 32.81 -0.70
N GLU A 87 9.21 32.38 0.49
CA GLU A 87 8.72 32.91 1.76
C GLU A 87 9.90 33.48 2.57
N ASN A 88 9.78 34.73 3.02
CA ASN A 88 10.81 35.42 3.83
C ASN A 88 12.24 35.34 3.25
N GLY A 89 12.37 35.43 1.92
CA GLY A 89 13.68 35.38 1.25
C GLY A 89 14.29 33.98 1.15
N LYS A 90 13.53 32.91 1.42
CA LYS A 90 13.95 31.52 1.26
C LYS A 90 12.96 30.74 0.40
N CYS A 91 13.46 29.81 -0.41
CA CYS A 91 12.59 28.83 -1.06
C CYS A 91 12.12 27.83 -0.02
N VAL A 92 10.81 27.82 0.18
CA VAL A 92 10.12 26.92 1.08
C VAL A 92 9.30 26.01 0.18
N ALA A 93 9.62 24.72 0.23
CA ALA A 93 8.74 23.71 -0.35
C ALA A 93 7.37 23.85 0.32
N PRO A 94 6.27 23.76 -0.44
CA PRO A 94 4.94 23.77 0.16
C PRO A 94 4.92 22.71 1.26
N PRO A 95 4.34 23.02 2.44
CA PRO A 95 4.20 22.03 3.49
C PRO A 95 3.58 20.77 2.87
N PRO A 96 4.08 19.56 3.19
CA PRO A 96 3.44 18.36 2.73
C PRO A 96 1.96 18.49 3.10
N PRO A 97 1.02 18.13 2.20
CA PRO A 97 -0.39 18.23 2.50
C PRO A 97 -0.59 17.59 3.88
N PRO A 98 -1.28 18.28 4.82
CA PRO A 98 -1.52 17.71 6.13
C PRO A 98 -2.03 16.28 5.89
N PRO A 99 -1.51 15.26 6.60
CA PRO A 99 -2.02 13.90 6.46
C PRO A 99 -3.52 14.03 6.56
N ALA A 100 -4.22 13.68 5.47
CA ALA A 100 -5.64 13.96 5.34
C ALA A 100 -6.26 13.58 6.67
N ALA A 101 -6.83 14.57 7.38
CA ALA A 101 -7.65 14.26 8.53
C ALA A 101 -8.58 13.16 8.05
N PRO A 102 -8.67 11.99 8.72
CA PRO A 102 -9.61 10.98 8.30
C PRO A 102 -10.93 11.74 8.16
N ALA A 103 -11.44 11.79 6.92
CA ALA A 103 -12.67 12.51 6.63
C ALA A 103 -13.66 12.12 7.74
N PRO A 104 -14.47 13.06 8.28
CA PRO A 104 -15.59 12.66 9.11
C PRO A 104 -16.25 11.52 8.38
N ALA A 105 -16.24 10.32 8.98
CA ALA A 105 -16.71 9.13 8.31
C ALA A 105 -18.05 9.54 7.69
N PRO A 106 -18.24 9.33 6.36
CA PRO A 106 -19.55 9.53 5.78
C PRO A 106 -20.53 8.86 6.73
N ALA A 107 -21.55 9.58 7.21
CA ALA A 107 -22.65 8.96 7.94
C ALA A 107 -22.93 7.65 7.20
N PRO A 108 -22.84 6.48 7.87
CA PRO A 108 -22.60 5.23 7.19
C PRO A 108 -23.60 5.15 6.05
N ALA A 109 -23.09 5.21 4.82
CA ALA A 109 -23.82 4.67 3.70
C ALA A 109 -24.29 3.30 4.19
N PRO A 110 -25.56 2.90 3.98
CA PRO A 110 -26.01 1.56 4.36
C PRO A 110 -24.90 0.61 3.92
N ALA A 111 -24.35 -0.12 4.89
CA ALA A 111 -23.13 -0.91 4.69
C ALA A 111 -23.25 -1.57 3.31
N PRO A 112 -22.22 -1.50 2.44
CA PRO A 112 -22.21 -2.38 1.28
C PRO A 112 -22.52 -3.76 1.87
N ALA A 113 -23.57 -4.41 1.37
CA ALA A 113 -23.89 -5.78 1.78
C ALA A 113 -22.55 -6.52 1.85
N PRO A 114 -22.20 -7.17 2.99
CA PRO A 114 -20.87 -7.69 3.22
C PRO A 114 -20.42 -8.40 1.95
N ALA A 115 -19.36 -7.89 1.31
CA ALA A 115 -18.72 -8.63 0.23
C ALA A 115 -18.53 -10.04 0.79
N PRO A 116 -19.03 -11.09 0.12
CA PRO A 116 -19.07 -12.40 0.72
C PRO A 116 -17.63 -12.73 1.12
N VAL A 117 -17.41 -12.89 2.44
CA VAL A 117 -16.09 -13.22 2.96
C VAL A 117 -15.79 -14.63 2.44
N PRO A 118 -14.65 -14.89 1.80
CA PRO A 118 -14.30 -16.25 1.42
C PRO A 118 -14.24 -17.10 2.69
N THR A 119 -15.20 -18.01 2.81
CA THR A 119 -15.29 -18.98 3.89
C THR A 119 -14.41 -20.16 3.51
N ALA A 120 -13.35 -20.36 4.29
CA ALA A 120 -12.54 -21.57 4.23
C ALA A 120 -13.16 -22.64 5.12
N GLN A 121 -13.65 -23.72 4.51
CA GLN A 121 -14.18 -24.88 5.20
C GLN A 121 -13.19 -26.04 5.08
N LYS A 122 -12.58 -26.41 6.20
CA LYS A 122 -11.68 -27.56 6.29
C LYS A 122 -12.44 -28.80 6.72
N VAL A 123 -12.34 -29.87 5.92
CA VAL A 123 -12.95 -31.18 6.21
C VAL A 123 -11.84 -32.22 6.24
N SER A 124 -11.70 -32.93 7.36
CA SER A 124 -10.71 -34.00 7.52
C SER A 124 -11.37 -35.37 7.40
N PHE A 125 -10.81 -36.24 6.55
CA PHE A 125 -11.28 -37.60 6.35
C PHE A 125 -10.20 -38.61 6.74
N ALA A 126 -10.59 -39.69 7.41
CA ALA A 126 -9.67 -40.79 7.72
C ALA A 126 -9.23 -41.48 6.42
N ALA A 127 -7.93 -41.73 6.25
CA ALA A 127 -7.40 -42.36 5.05
C ALA A 127 -7.87 -43.81 4.91
N ASP A 128 -8.10 -44.51 6.04
CA ASP A 128 -8.61 -45.89 6.04
C ASP A 128 -10.04 -45.99 5.44
N ALA A 129 -10.80 -44.89 5.46
CA ALA A 129 -12.11 -44.82 4.79
C ALA A 129 -11.99 -44.61 3.27
N PHE A 130 -10.86 -44.07 2.82
CA PHE A 130 -10.64 -43.68 1.42
C PHE A 130 -9.74 -44.65 0.66
N PHE A 131 -8.80 -45.32 1.35
CA PHE A 131 -7.74 -46.12 0.74
C PHE A 131 -7.53 -47.40 1.53
N ASP A 132 -7.10 -48.44 0.83
CA ASP A 132 -6.53 -49.62 1.49
C ASP A 132 -5.11 -49.34 2.00
N PHE A 133 -4.63 -50.20 2.89
CA PHE A 133 -3.27 -50.12 3.41
C PHE A 133 -2.24 -50.05 2.26
N ASP A 134 -1.32 -49.09 2.39
CA ASP A 134 -0.26 -48.80 1.42
C ASP A 134 -0.71 -48.49 -0.04
N LYS A 135 -2.01 -48.26 -0.25
CA LYS A 135 -2.55 -47.87 -1.55
C LYS A 135 -2.95 -46.40 -1.60
N ALA A 136 -3.02 -45.90 -2.83
CA ALA A 136 -3.54 -44.59 -3.19
C ALA A 136 -4.77 -44.67 -4.10
N VAL A 137 -5.38 -45.86 -4.24
CA VAL A 137 -6.59 -46.06 -5.03
C VAL A 137 -7.82 -45.82 -4.14
N LEU A 138 -8.72 -44.94 -4.58
CA LEU A 138 -9.94 -44.61 -3.85
C LEU A 138 -10.93 -45.77 -3.81
N LYS A 139 -11.36 -46.13 -2.60
CA LYS A 139 -12.42 -47.11 -2.34
C LYS A 139 -13.81 -46.54 -2.69
N PRO A 140 -14.81 -47.40 -2.97
CA PRO A 140 -16.18 -46.95 -3.22
C PRO A 140 -16.75 -46.07 -2.10
N GLU A 141 -16.47 -46.39 -0.84
CA GLU A 141 -16.93 -45.61 0.31
C GLU A 141 -16.32 -44.20 0.33
N GLY A 142 -15.02 -44.10 -0.01
CA GLY A 142 -14.35 -42.81 -0.11
C GLY A 142 -14.86 -41.96 -1.26
N LYS A 143 -15.14 -42.60 -2.40
CA LYS A 143 -15.80 -41.96 -3.55
C LYS A 143 -17.16 -41.39 -3.17
N ALA A 144 -17.98 -42.13 -2.42
CA ALA A 144 -19.29 -41.65 -1.96
C ALA A 144 -19.19 -40.44 -1.01
N LYS A 145 -18.17 -40.38 -0.15
CA LYS A 145 -17.92 -39.20 0.71
C LYS A 145 -17.44 -37.99 -0.09
N LEU A 146 -16.59 -38.21 -1.09
CA LEU A 146 -16.17 -37.15 -2.00
C LEU A 146 -17.35 -36.65 -2.84
N ASP A 147 -18.28 -37.52 -3.23
CA ASP A 147 -19.50 -37.15 -3.94
C ASP A 147 -20.37 -36.21 -3.09
N ASP A 148 -20.57 -36.53 -1.81
CA ASP A 148 -21.27 -35.65 -0.86
C ASP A 148 -20.55 -34.31 -0.64
N LEU A 149 -19.22 -34.29 -0.67
CA LEU A 149 -18.47 -33.04 -0.63
C LEU A 149 -18.69 -32.23 -1.91
N THR A 150 -18.60 -32.86 -3.08
CA THR A 150 -18.79 -32.18 -4.37
C THR A 150 -20.20 -31.68 -4.60
N SER A 151 -21.23 -32.36 -4.07
CA SER A 151 -22.62 -31.89 -4.17
C SER A 151 -22.84 -30.59 -3.41
N LYS A 152 -22.16 -30.42 -2.26
CA LYS A 152 -22.20 -29.20 -1.44
C LYS A 152 -21.46 -28.02 -2.08
N LEU A 153 -20.51 -28.29 -3.00
CA LEU A 153 -19.81 -27.24 -3.73
C LEU A 153 -20.74 -26.46 -4.68
N GLY A 154 -21.87 -27.03 -5.11
CA GLY A 154 -22.80 -26.35 -6.01
C GLY A 154 -23.35 -25.02 -5.46
N SER A 155 -23.55 -24.96 -4.14
CA SER A 155 -24.06 -23.79 -3.40
C SER A 155 -22.96 -22.77 -3.04
N ILE A 156 -21.70 -23.01 -3.43
CA ILE A 156 -20.55 -22.18 -3.09
C ILE A 156 -19.90 -21.70 -4.41
N ASN A 157 -19.51 -20.44 -4.47
CA ASN A 157 -18.56 -19.93 -5.44
C ASN A 157 -17.18 -20.42 -5.04
N LEU A 158 -16.85 -21.61 -5.54
CA LEU A 158 -15.58 -22.28 -5.27
C LEU A 158 -14.41 -21.47 -5.82
N GLU A 159 -13.48 -21.07 -4.97
CA GLU A 159 -12.24 -20.42 -5.38
C GLU A 159 -11.13 -21.46 -5.54
N VAL A 160 -10.86 -22.22 -4.47
CA VAL A 160 -9.80 -23.22 -4.46
C VAL A 160 -10.13 -24.40 -3.54
N ILE A 161 -9.69 -25.60 -3.92
CA ILE A 161 -9.67 -26.82 -3.11
C ILE A 161 -8.22 -27.22 -2.90
N ILE A 162 -7.85 -27.49 -1.65
CA ILE A 162 -6.52 -27.98 -1.29
C ILE A 162 -6.69 -29.35 -0.63
N ALA A 163 -6.21 -30.39 -1.29
CA ALA A 163 -6.16 -31.75 -0.75
C ALA A 163 -4.79 -32.02 -0.13
N VAL A 164 -4.73 -32.24 1.18
CA VAL A 164 -3.49 -32.49 1.93
C VAL A 164 -3.47 -33.93 2.43
N GLY A 165 -2.49 -34.69 1.96
CA GLY A 165 -2.27 -36.07 2.41
C GLY A 165 -1.37 -36.14 3.64
N HIS A 166 -1.71 -37.03 4.57
CA HIS A 166 -0.90 -37.37 5.74
C HIS A 166 -0.74 -38.88 5.90
N THR A 167 0.36 -39.30 6.52
CA THR A 167 0.65 -40.69 6.87
C THR A 167 0.89 -40.84 8.38
N ASP A 168 0.94 -42.08 8.85
CA ASP A 168 1.55 -42.38 10.14
C ASP A 168 3.08 -42.41 10.01
N SER A 169 3.76 -42.62 11.14
CA SER A 169 5.23 -42.67 11.20
C SER A 169 5.82 -44.05 10.86
N VAL A 170 5.08 -44.91 10.17
CA VAL A 170 5.58 -46.25 9.81
C VAL A 170 6.21 -46.16 8.43
N GLY A 171 7.51 -46.45 8.36
CA GLY A 171 8.30 -46.33 7.13
C GLY A 171 9.26 -45.14 7.16
N THR A 172 9.91 -44.86 6.02
CA THR A 172 10.84 -43.72 5.90
C THR A 172 10.07 -42.45 5.52
N ASP A 173 10.51 -41.29 6.00
CA ASP A 173 9.97 -39.98 5.64
C ASP A 173 9.79 -39.78 4.13
N ALA A 174 10.79 -40.18 3.33
CA ALA A 174 10.74 -40.04 1.87
C ALA A 174 9.64 -40.90 1.23
N TYR A 175 9.43 -42.10 1.76
CA TYR A 175 8.35 -42.98 1.34
C TYR A 175 6.98 -42.39 1.70
N ASN A 176 6.83 -41.97 2.96
CA ASN A 176 5.61 -41.39 3.50
C ASN A 176 5.23 -40.08 2.81
N GLN A 177 6.21 -39.26 2.46
CA GLN A 177 6.03 -38.08 1.64
C GLN A 177 5.42 -38.44 0.27
N LYS A 178 6.03 -39.38 -0.47
CA LYS A 178 5.51 -39.82 -1.78
C LYS A 178 4.13 -40.46 -1.68
N LEU A 179 3.87 -41.26 -0.65
CA LEU A 179 2.56 -41.88 -0.43
C LEU A 179 1.48 -40.83 -0.17
N SER A 180 1.78 -39.82 0.66
CA SER A 180 0.85 -38.74 0.95
C SER A 180 0.49 -37.91 -0.29
N ILE A 181 1.47 -37.61 -1.16
CA ILE A 181 1.26 -36.91 -2.43
C ILE A 181 0.36 -37.75 -3.35
N ARG A 182 0.68 -39.04 -3.57
CA ARG A 182 -0.13 -39.92 -4.43
C ARG A 182 -1.59 -40.02 -3.98
N ARG A 183 -1.83 -40.05 -2.67
CA ARG A 183 -3.19 -40.07 -2.11
C ARG A 183 -3.93 -38.75 -2.36
N ALA A 184 -3.27 -37.61 -2.18
CA ALA A 184 -3.85 -36.30 -2.50
C ALA A 184 -4.15 -36.17 -4.00
N GLU A 185 -3.26 -36.65 -4.87
CA GLU A 185 -3.45 -36.68 -6.33
C GLU A 185 -4.65 -37.55 -6.73
N ALA A 186 -4.85 -38.70 -6.08
CA ALA A 186 -6.01 -39.55 -6.34
C ALA A 186 -7.33 -38.85 -5.98
N VAL A 187 -7.36 -38.10 -4.88
CA VAL A 187 -8.51 -37.26 -4.50
C VAL A 187 -8.73 -36.16 -5.53
N LYS A 188 -7.68 -35.47 -5.96
CA LYS A 188 -7.76 -34.44 -7.00
C LYS A 188 -8.31 -35.00 -8.31
N ALA A 189 -7.78 -36.12 -8.79
CA ALA A 189 -8.23 -36.75 -10.03
C ALA A 189 -9.73 -37.10 -9.96
N TYR A 190 -10.20 -37.58 -8.82
CA TYR A 190 -11.61 -37.90 -8.62
C TYR A 190 -12.49 -36.64 -8.59
N ILE A 191 -12.09 -35.60 -7.86
CA ILE A 191 -12.83 -34.33 -7.80
C ILE A 191 -12.92 -33.68 -9.19
N ILE A 192 -11.85 -33.73 -9.98
CA ILE A 192 -11.85 -33.27 -11.38
C ILE A 192 -12.83 -34.07 -12.23
N SER A 193 -12.88 -35.39 -12.06
CA SER A 193 -13.84 -36.25 -12.79
C SER A 193 -15.31 -35.92 -12.47
N LYS A 194 -15.58 -35.26 -11.34
CA LYS A 194 -16.91 -34.78 -10.94
C LYS A 194 -17.26 -33.39 -11.48
N GLY A 195 -16.38 -32.78 -12.27
CA GLY A 195 -16.63 -31.52 -12.96
C GLY A 195 -15.99 -30.29 -12.31
N VAL A 196 -15.14 -30.45 -11.30
CA VAL A 196 -14.36 -29.32 -10.77
C VAL A 196 -13.16 -29.04 -11.67
N GLU A 197 -12.93 -27.77 -12.00
CA GLU A 197 -11.81 -27.36 -12.83
C GLU A 197 -10.45 -27.73 -12.19
N ALA A 198 -9.57 -28.34 -12.97
CA ALA A 198 -8.25 -28.78 -12.48
C ALA A 198 -7.39 -27.63 -11.91
N ASN A 199 -7.58 -26.41 -12.41
CA ASN A 199 -6.87 -25.21 -11.97
C ASN A 199 -7.31 -24.73 -10.58
N ARG A 200 -8.44 -25.23 -10.07
CA ARG A 200 -8.95 -24.93 -8.72
C ARG A 200 -8.58 -25.99 -7.70
N VAL A 201 -7.94 -27.09 -8.09
CA VAL A 201 -7.62 -28.20 -7.18
C VAL A 201 -6.11 -28.34 -7.03
N TYR A 202 -5.61 -28.04 -5.84
CA TYR A 202 -4.22 -28.19 -5.45
C TYR A 202 -4.05 -29.40 -4.53
N THR A 203 -2.86 -29.98 -4.56
CA THR A 203 -2.52 -31.18 -3.80
C THR A 203 -1.22 -30.95 -3.07
N GLU A 204 -1.19 -31.31 -1.80
CA GLU A 204 0.01 -31.30 -0.99
C GLU A 204 0.16 -32.63 -0.27
N GLY A 205 1.41 -33.09 -0.13
CA GLY A 205 1.75 -34.17 0.78
C GLY A 205 2.53 -33.62 1.95
N LYS A 206 2.16 -33.98 3.18
CA LYS A 206 2.94 -33.65 4.38
C LYS A 206 3.64 -34.86 4.99
N GLY A 207 3.44 -36.06 4.43
CA GLY A 207 3.93 -37.30 5.01
C GLY A 207 3.52 -37.43 6.47
N GLU A 208 4.48 -37.75 7.32
CA GLU A 208 4.30 -37.88 8.77
C GLU A 208 4.62 -36.61 9.57
N LYS A 209 4.96 -35.49 8.90
CA LYS A 209 5.47 -34.26 9.53
C LYS A 209 4.43 -33.51 10.35
N GLN A 210 3.15 -33.80 10.15
CA GLN A 210 2.03 -33.14 10.85
C GLN A 210 1.07 -34.19 11.44
N PRO A 211 1.48 -34.89 12.51
CA PRO A 211 0.62 -35.82 13.23
C PRO A 211 -0.42 -35.06 14.06
N VAL A 212 -1.64 -35.57 14.09
CA VAL A 212 -2.74 -35.08 14.94
C VAL A 212 -2.92 -35.88 16.23
N ALA A 213 -2.29 -37.05 16.30
CA ALA A 213 -2.32 -37.96 17.43
C ALA A 213 -0.96 -38.64 17.63
N ASP A 214 -0.78 -39.31 18.77
CA ASP A 214 0.46 -40.00 19.09
C ASP A 214 0.70 -41.22 18.18
N ASN A 215 1.78 -41.20 17.42
CA ASN A 215 2.20 -42.29 16.53
C ASN A 215 2.65 -43.56 17.27
N LYS A 216 2.93 -43.47 18.57
CA LYS A 216 3.30 -44.65 19.38
C LYS A 216 2.15 -45.64 19.52
N THR A 217 0.90 -45.15 19.49
CA THR A 217 -0.30 -45.98 19.64
C THR A 217 -0.90 -46.37 18.28
N ALA A 218 -1.45 -47.58 18.17
CA ALA A 218 -2.14 -48.00 16.94
C ALA A 218 -3.34 -47.10 16.62
N ALA A 219 -4.09 -46.68 17.63
CA ALA A 219 -5.21 -45.76 17.50
C ALA A 219 -4.77 -44.37 17.01
N GLY A 220 -3.65 -43.83 17.51
CA GLY A 220 -3.11 -42.55 17.07
C GLY A 220 -2.59 -42.60 15.63
N ARG A 221 -1.90 -43.68 15.24
CA ARG A 221 -1.51 -43.91 13.84
C ARG A 221 -2.71 -43.91 12.89
N ALA A 222 -3.80 -44.58 13.27
CA ALA A 222 -5.03 -44.58 12.47
C ALA A 222 -5.61 -43.17 12.27
N LYS A 223 -5.53 -42.30 13.29
CA LYS A 223 -5.94 -40.89 13.17
C LYS A 223 -4.99 -40.06 12.31
N ASN A 224 -3.70 -40.37 12.33
CA ASN A 224 -2.69 -39.67 11.54
C ASN A 224 -2.76 -39.99 10.05
N ARG A 225 -3.13 -41.23 9.71
CA ARG A 225 -3.50 -41.63 8.34
C ARG A 225 -4.80 -40.93 7.94
N ARG A 226 -4.69 -39.74 7.36
CA ARG A 226 -5.83 -38.91 6.97
C ARG A 226 -5.56 -38.13 5.69
N VAL A 227 -6.63 -37.70 5.04
CA VAL A 227 -6.60 -36.70 3.99
C VAL A 227 -7.48 -35.54 4.42
N GLU A 228 -6.89 -34.35 4.47
CA GLU A 228 -7.61 -33.13 4.74
C GLU A 228 -7.96 -32.47 3.41
N ILE A 229 -9.20 -32.03 3.28
CA ILE A 229 -9.69 -31.31 2.12
C ILE A 229 -10.16 -29.96 2.62
N GLU A 230 -9.44 -28.93 2.23
CA GLU A 230 -9.78 -27.55 2.50
C GLU A 230 -10.46 -26.97 1.28
N VAL A 231 -11.66 -26.44 1.47
CA VAL A 231 -12.47 -25.80 0.44
C VAL A 231 -12.53 -24.33 0.78
N VAL A 232 -12.04 -23.48 -0.11
CA VAL A 232 -12.10 -22.03 0.03
C VAL A 232 -13.01 -21.50 -1.06
N GLY A 233 -13.99 -20.70 -0.66
CA GLY A 233 -14.92 -20.08 -1.58
C GLY A 233 -15.89 -19.16 -0.86
N THR A 234 -16.81 -18.58 -1.59
CA THR A 234 -17.85 -17.69 -1.05
C THR A 234 -19.21 -18.34 -1.20
N SER A 235 -20.07 -18.32 -0.18
CA SER A 235 -21.44 -18.83 -0.32
C SER A 235 -22.18 -18.05 -1.41
N LYS A 236 -22.92 -18.75 -2.27
CA LYS A 236 -23.80 -18.12 -3.26
C LYS A 236 -25.06 -17.56 -2.61
#